data_AF-A0A955A9X3-F1
#
_entry.id   AF-A0A955A9X3-F1
#
_cell.length_a   1.000
_cell.length_b   1.000
_cell.length_c   1.000
_cell.angle_alpha   90.00
_cell.angle_beta   90.00
_cell.angle_gamma   90.00
#
_symmetry.space_group_name_H-M   'P 1'
#
loop_
_entity.id
_entity.type
_entity.pdbx_description
1 polymer ?
#
loop_
_entity_poly.entity_id
_entity_poly.type
_entity_poly.pdbx_seq_one_letter_code
_entity_poly.pdbx_strand_id
1 'polypeptide(L)'
;EHRLGALRARSAKGTTGTQASFLQLFDGDHEKVRQLEARIAQRLEFPASYAVTGQTYPRKVDAMVLDSLSGVAQSVHKIATDLRLLSSWKELEEPFEAEQIGSSAMAYKRNPMRSERMCSLARFVMSLQSSAAQTAAVQWMERTLDDSANRRLVIPQAFLAVDACLVLLQNVSSAMVVYPKQVEKRLAEELPFMATEAIMMAAVAQGADRQHVHELIRQHSVAAGLVVKQEGKPNDLIARLKSESALSQLNIDALIDPNAFVGRAPEQVDEFIGEIVEPIRQKYGDSESLSAEVNV
;
A
#
# COMPACT_ATOMS: atom_id res chain seq x y z
N GLU A 1 -15.85 4.25 2.53
CA GLU A 1 -17.24 4.65 2.20
C GLU A 1 -18.19 3.49 1.95
N HIS A 2 -17.93 2.62 0.97
CA HIS A 2 -18.84 1.53 0.59
C HIS A 2 -19.28 0.63 1.77
N ARG A 3 -18.36 0.29 2.69
CA ARG A 3 -18.69 -0.52 3.87
C ARG A 3 -19.60 0.22 4.85
N LEU A 4 -19.25 1.44 5.23
CA LEU A 4 -20.05 2.27 6.15
C LEU A 4 -21.46 2.51 5.61
N GLY A 5 -21.59 2.84 4.31
CA GLY A 5 -22.90 3.06 3.68
C GLY A 5 -23.78 1.81 3.57
N ALA A 6 -23.18 0.62 3.61
CA ALA A 6 -23.90 -0.66 3.58
C ALA A 6 -24.23 -1.21 4.98
N LEU A 7 -23.65 -0.66 6.05
CA LEU A 7 -23.96 -1.10 7.40
C LEU A 7 -25.42 -0.77 7.76
N ARG A 8 -26.04 -1.66 8.51
CA ARG A 8 -27.43 -1.54 8.98
C ARG A 8 -27.49 -1.85 10.46
N ALA A 9 -28.46 -1.25 11.15
CA ALA A 9 -28.72 -1.58 12.54
C ALA A 9 -29.33 -2.99 12.67
N ARG A 10 -28.94 -3.75 13.70
CA ARG A 10 -29.71 -4.93 14.12
C ARG A 10 -31.08 -4.51 14.66
N SER A 11 -31.13 -3.42 15.42
CA SER A 11 -32.34 -2.84 16.02
C SER A 11 -33.14 -3.81 16.93
N ALA A 12 -34.40 -3.50 17.21
CA ALA A 12 -35.31 -4.27 18.07
C ALA A 12 -35.90 -5.49 17.33
N LYS A 13 -35.13 -6.59 17.30
CA LYS A 13 -35.50 -7.84 16.61
C LYS A 13 -35.93 -9.00 17.54
N GLY A 14 -35.70 -8.89 18.85
CA GLY A 14 -36.05 -9.93 19.83
C GLY A 14 -35.10 -11.13 19.80
N THR A 15 -35.37 -12.17 20.59
CA THR A 15 -34.44 -13.29 20.83
C THR A 15 -34.12 -14.11 19.59
N THR A 16 -35.08 -14.28 18.69
CA THR A 16 -34.96 -15.11 17.46
C THR A 16 -35.29 -14.33 16.19
N GLY A 17 -35.34 -12.99 16.26
CA GLY A 17 -35.59 -12.15 15.09
C GLY A 17 -37.07 -11.87 14.78
N THR A 18 -37.99 -12.51 15.49
CA THR A 18 -39.44 -12.45 15.23
C THR A 18 -40.16 -11.25 15.83
N GLN A 19 -39.48 -10.47 16.69
CA GLN A 19 -40.04 -9.32 17.39
C GLN A 19 -41.23 -9.64 18.32
N ALA A 20 -41.47 -10.91 18.66
CA ALA A 20 -42.66 -11.35 19.40
C ALA A 20 -42.88 -10.61 20.73
N SER A 21 -41.81 -10.38 21.52
CA SER A 21 -41.90 -9.64 22.78
C SER A 21 -42.31 -8.18 22.57
N PHE A 22 -41.86 -7.55 21.50
CA PHE A 22 -42.25 -6.17 21.18
C PHE A 22 -43.68 -6.09 20.64
N LEU A 23 -44.11 -7.10 19.87
CA LEU A 23 -45.49 -7.20 19.41
C LEU A 23 -46.47 -7.38 20.58
N GLN A 24 -46.10 -8.20 21.56
CA GLN A 24 -46.87 -8.34 22.80
C GLN A 24 -46.91 -7.03 23.59
N LEU A 25 -45.78 -6.32 23.70
CA LEU A 25 -45.71 -5.02 24.39
C LEU A 25 -46.63 -3.96 23.79
N PHE A 26 -46.89 -4.05 22.49
CA PHE A 26 -47.78 -3.13 21.77
C PHE A 26 -49.15 -3.74 21.45
N ASP A 27 -49.60 -4.75 22.22
CA ASP A 27 -50.93 -5.36 22.10
C ASP A 27 -51.28 -5.84 20.68
N GLY A 28 -50.30 -6.36 19.95
CA GLY A 28 -50.48 -6.83 18.56
C GLY A 28 -50.36 -5.74 17.48
N ASP A 29 -50.00 -4.51 17.85
CA ASP A 29 -49.82 -3.41 16.90
C ASP A 29 -48.48 -3.54 16.15
N HIS A 30 -48.55 -4.16 14.97
CA HIS A 30 -47.39 -4.36 14.09
C HIS A 30 -46.76 -3.05 13.61
N GLU A 31 -47.52 -1.97 13.50
CA GLU A 31 -47.01 -0.68 13.00
C GLU A 31 -46.17 0.00 14.08
N LYS A 32 -46.59 -0.04 15.35
CA LYS A 32 -45.75 0.41 16.47
C LYS A 32 -44.42 -0.34 16.57
N VAL A 33 -44.42 -1.65 16.31
CA VAL A 33 -43.18 -2.45 16.28
C VAL A 33 -42.24 -1.96 15.16
N ARG A 34 -42.76 -1.74 13.95
CA ARG A 34 -41.96 -1.19 12.83
C ARG A 34 -41.42 0.20 13.14
N GLN A 35 -42.24 1.06 13.73
CA GLN A 35 -41.84 2.41 14.12
C GLN A 35 -40.78 2.40 15.21
N LEU A 36 -40.89 1.53 16.22
CA LEU A 36 -39.86 1.34 17.25
C LEU A 36 -38.52 0.99 16.59
N GLU A 37 -38.54 0.01 15.68
CA GLU A 37 -37.34 -0.45 14.99
C GLU A 37 -36.68 0.66 14.17
N ALA A 38 -37.47 1.42 13.40
CA ALA A 38 -37.01 2.54 12.59
C ALA A 38 -36.43 3.67 13.46
N ARG A 39 -37.10 4.01 14.56
CA ARG A 39 -36.63 5.05 15.50
C ARG A 39 -35.32 4.66 16.18
N ILE A 40 -35.12 3.38 16.50
CA ILE A 40 -33.84 2.90 17.06
C ILE A 40 -32.74 2.99 16.01
N ALA A 41 -32.98 2.57 14.76
CA ALA A 41 -32.00 2.68 13.69
C ALA A 41 -31.59 4.14 13.44
N GLN A 42 -32.58 5.04 13.37
CA GLN A 42 -32.37 6.48 13.22
C GLN A 42 -31.57 7.07 14.38
N ARG A 43 -31.89 6.70 15.63
CA ARG A 43 -31.14 7.16 16.81
C ARG A 43 -29.69 6.68 16.86
N LEU A 44 -29.42 5.51 16.28
CA LEU A 44 -28.07 4.97 16.13
C LEU A 44 -27.39 5.45 14.84
N GLU A 45 -28.01 6.39 14.11
CA GLU A 45 -27.49 6.98 12.88
C GLU A 45 -27.25 5.96 11.76
N PHE A 46 -27.97 4.84 11.79
CA PHE A 46 -27.99 3.91 10.67
C PHE A 46 -29.07 4.32 9.66
N PRO A 47 -28.79 4.23 8.36
CA PRO A 47 -29.77 4.58 7.32
C PRO A 47 -30.97 3.63 7.30
N ALA A 48 -30.79 2.40 7.78
CA ALA A 48 -31.85 1.40 7.92
C ALA A 48 -31.39 0.26 8.84
N SER A 49 -32.31 -0.63 9.18
CA SER A 49 -32.06 -1.89 9.87
C SER A 49 -31.99 -3.08 8.92
N TYR A 50 -31.46 -4.21 9.39
CA TYR A 50 -31.53 -5.46 8.64
C TYR A 50 -32.98 -5.95 8.56
N ALA A 51 -33.44 -6.25 7.33
CA ALA A 51 -34.80 -6.73 7.10
C ALA A 51 -35.10 -8.05 7.85
N VAL A 52 -34.17 -9.00 7.79
CA VAL A 52 -34.29 -10.33 8.42
C VAL A 52 -33.03 -10.62 9.23
N THR A 53 -33.20 -11.05 10.47
CA THR A 53 -32.12 -11.47 11.38
C THR A 53 -32.58 -12.67 12.19
N GLY A 54 -31.64 -13.45 12.72
CA GLY A 54 -31.89 -14.33 13.87
C GLY A 54 -31.77 -13.53 15.17
N GLN A 55 -31.06 -14.08 16.15
CA GLN A 55 -30.75 -13.34 17.38
C GLN A 55 -29.82 -12.15 17.13
N THR A 56 -28.91 -12.24 16.15
CA THR A 56 -27.87 -11.24 15.88
C THR A 56 -27.95 -10.68 14.47
N TYR A 57 -27.20 -9.62 14.19
CA TYR A 57 -26.91 -9.27 12.81
C TYR A 57 -26.08 -10.39 12.14
N PRO A 58 -26.12 -10.52 10.80
CA PRO A 58 -25.37 -11.57 10.09
C PRO A 58 -23.87 -11.45 10.34
N ARG A 59 -23.22 -12.48 10.90
CA ARG A 59 -21.77 -12.46 11.16
C ARG A 59 -20.91 -12.34 9.90
N LYS A 60 -21.50 -12.56 8.72
CA LYS A 60 -20.88 -12.21 7.43
C LYS A 60 -20.45 -10.74 7.34
N VAL A 61 -21.11 -9.84 8.07
CA VAL A 61 -20.73 -8.43 8.17
C VAL A 61 -19.34 -8.28 8.80
N ASP A 62 -19.03 -9.06 9.85
CA ASP A 62 -17.73 -9.02 10.51
C ASP A 62 -16.62 -9.45 9.56
N ALA A 63 -16.87 -10.47 8.73
CA ALA A 63 -15.93 -10.90 7.68
C ALA A 63 -15.67 -9.79 6.66
N MET A 64 -16.72 -9.13 6.15
CA MET A 64 -16.56 -8.02 5.20
C MET A 64 -15.78 -6.83 5.78
N VAL A 65 -15.93 -6.57 7.08
CA VAL A 65 -15.15 -5.52 7.78
C VAL A 65 -13.68 -5.93 7.86
N LEU A 66 -13.38 -7.15 8.32
CA LEU A 66 -12.00 -7.65 8.38
C LEU A 66 -11.34 -7.74 7.01
N ASP A 67 -12.07 -8.10 5.96
CA ASP A 67 -11.55 -8.10 4.59
C ASP A 67 -11.09 -6.71 4.17
N SER A 68 -11.85 -5.69 4.55
CA SER A 68 -11.51 -4.29 4.24
C SER A 68 -10.28 -3.83 5.01
N LEU A 69 -10.18 -4.18 6.30
CA LEU A 69 -9.01 -3.89 7.14
C LEU A 69 -7.76 -4.64 6.64
N SER A 70 -7.91 -5.89 6.23
CA SER A 70 -6.85 -6.68 5.61
C SER A 70 -6.38 -6.07 4.30
N GLY A 71 -7.28 -5.53 3.48
CA GLY A 71 -6.93 -4.79 2.27
C GLY A 71 -6.05 -3.58 2.56
N VAL A 72 -6.40 -2.77 3.56
CA VAL A 72 -5.56 -1.65 4.01
C VAL A 72 -4.19 -2.14 4.48
N ALA A 73 -4.16 -3.20 5.28
CA ALA A 73 -2.91 -3.79 5.77
C ALA A 73 -2.01 -4.27 4.62
N GLN A 74 -2.56 -4.90 3.58
CA GLN A 74 -1.80 -5.32 2.40
C GLN A 74 -1.14 -4.14 1.69
N SER A 75 -1.88 -3.02 1.51
CA SER A 75 -1.33 -1.79 0.94
C SER A 75 -0.19 -1.22 1.80
N VAL A 76 -0.40 -1.12 3.11
CA VAL A 76 0.63 -0.63 4.05
C VAL A 76 1.87 -1.51 4.02
N HIS A 77 1.71 -2.84 4.03
CA HIS A 77 2.83 -3.78 4.02
C HIS A 77 3.68 -3.64 2.77
N LYS A 78 3.04 -3.50 1.60
CA LYS A 78 3.73 -3.29 0.32
C LYS A 78 4.52 -1.98 0.32
N ILE A 79 3.91 -0.87 0.72
CA ILE A 79 4.57 0.44 0.82
C ILE A 79 5.77 0.36 1.76
N ALA A 80 5.57 -0.16 2.97
CA ALA A 80 6.63 -0.29 3.97
C ALA A 80 7.77 -1.21 3.51
N THR A 81 7.46 -2.26 2.73
CA THR A 81 8.49 -3.14 2.16
C THR A 81 9.33 -2.41 1.12
N ASP A 82 8.72 -1.64 0.22
CA ASP A 82 9.46 -0.84 -0.75
C ASP A 82 10.36 0.19 -0.05
N LEU A 83 9.86 0.88 0.98
CA LEU A 83 10.65 1.83 1.77
C LEU A 83 11.88 1.16 2.40
N ARG A 84 11.73 -0.07 2.91
CA ARG A 84 12.85 -0.85 3.46
C ARG A 84 13.87 -1.22 2.39
N LEU A 85 13.44 -1.54 1.18
CA LEU A 85 14.33 -1.81 0.04
C LEU A 85 15.09 -0.55 -0.38
N LEU A 86 14.38 0.57 -0.58
CA LEU A 86 14.98 1.87 -0.94
C LEU A 86 15.98 2.34 0.13
N SER A 87 15.70 2.07 1.41
CA SER A 87 16.61 2.33 2.52
C SER A 87 17.88 1.48 2.45
N SER A 88 17.77 0.20 2.07
CA SER A 88 18.95 -0.65 1.84
C SER A 88 19.85 -0.13 0.72
N TRP A 89 19.27 0.60 -0.24
CA TRP A 89 19.99 1.25 -1.34
C TRP A 89 20.44 2.67 -1.01
N LYS A 90 20.08 3.19 0.17
CA LYS A 90 20.35 4.56 0.63
C LYS A 90 19.73 5.64 -0.27
N GLU A 91 18.72 5.29 -1.06
CA GLU A 91 18.01 6.24 -1.93
C GLU A 91 16.96 7.02 -1.15
N LEU A 92 16.43 6.41 -0.09
CA LEU A 92 15.39 6.97 0.76
C LEU A 92 15.59 6.52 2.21
N GLU A 93 15.34 7.40 3.17
CA GLU A 93 15.28 7.06 4.60
C GLU A 93 13.96 7.54 5.22
N GLU A 94 13.52 6.82 6.25
CA GLU A 94 12.46 7.27 7.14
C GLU A 94 12.90 8.51 7.94
N PRO A 95 11.95 9.30 8.50
CA PRO A 95 12.29 10.37 9.41
C PRO A 95 13.13 9.84 10.57
N PHE A 96 14.02 10.67 11.13
CA PHE A 96 14.89 10.29 12.23
C PHE A 96 14.88 11.40 13.29
N GLU A 97 14.42 11.10 14.50
CA GLU A 97 14.40 12.11 15.57
C GLU A 97 15.84 12.44 16.01
N ALA A 98 16.08 13.68 16.41
CA ALA A 98 17.42 14.15 16.79
C ALA A 98 18.04 13.34 17.95
N GLU A 99 17.22 12.80 18.85
CA GLU A 99 17.64 12.00 20.00
C GLU A 99 17.55 10.48 19.75
N GLN A 100 17.10 10.05 18.57
CA GLN A 100 16.88 8.64 18.28
C GLN A 100 18.23 7.90 18.15
N ILE A 101 18.39 6.81 18.92
CA ILE A 101 19.55 5.92 18.80
C ILE A 101 19.20 4.82 17.78
N GLY A 102 19.71 4.95 16.55
CA GLY A 102 19.48 3.95 15.49
C GLY A 102 20.17 2.61 15.75
N SER A 103 21.36 2.64 16.35
CA SER A 103 22.12 1.48 16.85
C SER A 103 23.04 1.95 17.97
N SER A 104 23.08 1.21 19.09
CA SER A 104 23.93 1.54 20.24
C SER A 104 25.44 1.52 19.95
N ALA A 105 25.86 0.94 18.81
CA ALA A 105 27.27 0.77 18.45
C ALA A 105 27.65 1.32 17.05
N MET A 106 26.69 1.62 16.16
CA MET A 106 26.97 2.03 14.77
C MET A 106 26.20 3.31 14.40
N ALA A 107 26.81 4.47 14.67
CA ALA A 107 26.18 5.78 14.48
C ALA A 107 25.74 6.08 13.03
N TYR A 108 26.37 5.46 12.02
CA TYR A 108 25.98 5.62 10.62
C TYR A 108 24.81 4.71 10.19
N LYS A 109 24.44 3.71 11.00
CA LYS A 109 23.43 2.71 10.64
C LYS A 109 22.04 3.19 11.05
N ARG A 110 21.26 3.63 10.05
CA ARG A 110 19.84 3.98 10.20
C ARG A 110 18.99 2.81 9.72
N ASN A 111 18.19 2.24 10.62
CA ASN A 111 17.28 1.15 10.30
C ASN A 111 15.87 1.70 10.05
N PRO A 112 15.14 1.22 9.03
CA PRO A 112 13.76 1.61 8.73
C PRO A 112 12.76 0.97 9.73
N MET A 113 12.93 1.27 11.01
CA MET A 113 12.23 0.59 12.11
C MET A 113 10.72 0.86 12.10
N ARG A 114 10.28 2.02 11.61
CA ARG A 114 8.85 2.34 11.54
C ARG A 114 8.21 1.53 10.41
N SER A 115 8.86 1.39 9.24
CA SER A 115 8.39 0.49 8.19
C SER A 115 8.44 -0.98 8.60
N GLU A 116 9.45 -1.41 9.34
CA GLU A 116 9.48 -2.77 9.88
C GLU A 116 8.30 -3.03 10.83
N ARG A 117 7.97 -2.05 11.68
CA ARG A 117 6.79 -2.10 12.56
C ARG A 117 5.48 -2.13 11.75
N MET A 118 5.36 -1.30 10.70
CA MET A 118 4.23 -1.33 9.76
C MET A 118 4.06 -2.71 9.12
N CYS A 119 5.14 -3.30 8.58
CA CYS A 119 5.11 -4.65 8.01
C CYS A 119 4.68 -5.71 9.04
N SER A 120 5.11 -5.57 10.30
CA SER A 120 4.77 -6.51 11.37
C SER A 120 3.28 -6.46 11.71
N LEU A 121 2.76 -5.26 12.00
CA LEU A 121 1.35 -5.04 12.33
C LEU A 121 0.42 -5.36 11.17
N ALA A 122 0.78 -4.97 9.95
CA ALA A 122 0.01 -5.30 8.76
C ALA A 122 -0.10 -6.83 8.55
N ARG A 123 0.99 -7.57 8.74
CA ARG A 123 0.96 -9.05 8.65
C ARG A 123 0.05 -9.66 9.73
N PHE A 124 0.05 -9.09 10.93
CA PHE A 124 -0.87 -9.51 11.99
C PHE A 124 -2.34 -9.31 11.57
N VAL A 125 -2.72 -8.14 11.05
CA VAL A 125 -4.09 -7.89 10.54
C VAL A 125 -4.46 -8.87 9.43
N MET A 126 -3.55 -9.11 8.48
CA MET A 126 -3.78 -10.10 7.41
C MET A 126 -4.04 -11.51 7.97
N SER A 127 -3.35 -11.91 9.03
CA SER A 127 -3.55 -13.23 9.66
C SER A 127 -4.91 -13.36 10.36
N LEU A 128 -5.52 -12.24 10.78
CA LEU A 128 -6.83 -12.21 11.42
C LEU A 128 -8.01 -12.31 10.43
N GLN A 129 -7.78 -11.98 9.15
CA GLN A 129 -8.82 -11.81 8.13
C GLN A 129 -9.81 -12.97 8.06
N SER A 130 -9.30 -14.21 7.98
CA SER A 130 -10.13 -15.39 7.80
C SER A 130 -10.98 -15.75 9.03
N SER A 131 -10.67 -15.20 10.20
CA SER A 131 -11.28 -15.62 11.46
C SER A 131 -12.79 -15.33 11.51
N ALA A 132 -13.22 -14.14 11.10
CA ALA A 132 -14.65 -13.80 11.09
C ALA A 132 -15.43 -14.60 10.03
N ALA A 133 -14.81 -14.96 8.91
CA ALA A 133 -15.43 -15.83 7.91
C ALA A 133 -15.66 -17.24 8.47
N GLN A 134 -14.68 -17.80 9.18
CA GLN A 134 -14.80 -19.09 9.86
C GLN A 134 -15.88 -19.05 10.95
N THR A 135 -15.90 -18.00 11.78
CA THR A 135 -16.96 -17.80 12.79
C THR A 135 -18.35 -17.70 12.15
N ALA A 136 -18.49 -16.99 11.03
CA ALA A 136 -19.77 -16.86 10.33
C ALA A 136 -20.26 -18.20 9.74
N ALA A 137 -19.35 -19.04 9.24
CA ALA A 137 -19.67 -20.31 8.60
C ALA A 137 -20.28 -21.35 9.55
N VAL A 138 -19.97 -21.26 10.84
CA VAL A 138 -20.40 -22.23 11.87
C VAL A 138 -21.47 -21.71 12.81
N GLN A 139 -22.07 -20.55 12.52
CA GLN A 139 -23.25 -20.09 13.26
C GLN A 139 -24.43 -21.03 12.98
N TRP A 140 -24.89 -21.75 14.00
CA TRP A 140 -26.04 -22.65 13.84
C TRP A 140 -27.35 -21.88 14.01
N MET A 141 -28.23 -22.00 13.00
CA MET A 141 -29.59 -21.46 13.00
C MET A 141 -29.64 -19.98 13.41
N GLU A 142 -30.42 -19.60 14.44
CA GLU A 142 -30.61 -18.20 14.83
C GLU A 142 -29.39 -17.56 15.54
N ARG A 143 -28.51 -18.38 16.17
CA ARG A 143 -27.21 -18.00 16.78
C ARG A 143 -26.61 -19.14 17.60
N THR A 144 -25.28 -19.26 17.59
CA THR A 144 -24.48 -19.94 18.62
C THR A 144 -23.49 -18.98 19.29
N LEU A 145 -23.13 -19.23 20.55
CA LEU A 145 -22.37 -18.28 21.40
C LEU A 145 -20.84 -18.35 21.22
N ASP A 146 -20.35 -19.32 20.45
CA ASP A 146 -18.93 -19.49 20.09
C ASP A 146 -18.35 -18.26 19.36
N ASP A 147 -19.21 -17.42 18.78
CA ASP A 147 -18.83 -16.14 18.18
C ASP A 147 -18.32 -15.10 19.19
N SER A 148 -18.75 -15.18 20.46
CA SER A 148 -18.57 -14.10 21.43
C SER A 148 -17.11 -13.87 21.79
N ALA A 149 -16.38 -14.92 22.16
CA ALA A 149 -14.98 -14.80 22.58
C ALA A 149 -14.07 -14.38 21.42
N ASN A 150 -14.24 -15.00 20.24
CA ASN A 150 -13.46 -14.68 19.06
C ASN A 150 -13.61 -13.20 18.66
N ARG A 151 -14.86 -12.72 18.55
CA ARG A 151 -15.14 -11.33 18.12
C ARG A 151 -14.59 -10.27 19.07
N ARG A 152 -14.48 -10.58 20.38
CA ARG A 152 -13.88 -9.68 21.39
C ARG A 152 -12.38 -9.47 21.20
N LEU A 153 -11.70 -10.42 20.56
CA LEU A 153 -10.28 -10.32 20.26
C LEU A 153 -10.08 -9.76 18.86
N VAL A 154 -10.60 -10.46 17.86
CA VAL A 154 -10.26 -10.25 16.46
C VAL A 154 -10.68 -8.87 15.96
N ILE A 155 -11.90 -8.43 16.28
CA ILE A 155 -12.41 -7.15 15.75
C ILE A 155 -11.62 -5.98 16.33
N PRO A 156 -11.52 -5.78 17.66
CA PRO A 156 -10.77 -4.64 18.21
C PRO A 156 -9.28 -4.68 17.83
N GLN A 157 -8.64 -5.85 17.86
CA GLN A 157 -7.23 -5.97 17.52
C GLN A 157 -6.95 -5.59 16.06
N ALA A 158 -7.82 -5.97 15.12
CA ALA A 158 -7.67 -5.57 13.73
C ALA A 158 -7.80 -4.06 13.53
N PHE A 159 -8.77 -3.41 14.17
CA PHE A 159 -8.92 -1.95 14.11
C PHE A 159 -7.71 -1.24 14.72
N LEU A 160 -7.27 -1.63 15.92
CA LEU A 160 -6.12 -1.01 16.60
C LEU A 160 -4.82 -1.19 15.82
N ALA A 161 -4.60 -2.36 15.21
CA ALA A 161 -3.40 -2.59 14.42
C ALA A 161 -3.40 -1.81 13.09
N VAL A 162 -4.56 -1.67 12.43
CA VAL A 162 -4.68 -0.82 11.23
C VAL A 162 -4.50 0.65 11.60
N ASP A 163 -5.08 1.11 12.70
CA ASP A 163 -4.90 2.48 13.20
C ASP A 163 -3.42 2.79 13.43
N ALA A 164 -2.71 1.93 14.19
CA ALA A 164 -1.27 2.07 14.40
C ALA A 164 -0.46 2.05 13.09
N CYS A 165 -0.84 1.21 12.11
CA CYS A 165 -0.24 1.22 10.78
C CYS A 165 -0.41 2.56 10.06
N LEU A 166 -1.61 3.15 10.10
CA LEU A 166 -1.90 4.42 9.43
C LEU A 166 -1.17 5.60 10.09
N VAL A 167 -1.09 5.62 11.42
CA VAL A 167 -0.30 6.63 12.18
C VAL A 167 1.17 6.55 11.79
N LEU A 168 1.75 5.34 11.73
CA LEU A 168 3.15 5.15 11.31
C LEU A 168 3.37 5.57 9.86
N LEU A 169 2.44 5.22 8.96
CA LEU A 169 2.54 5.58 7.55
C LEU A 169 2.47 7.10 7.36
N GLN A 170 1.57 7.77 8.08
CA GLN A 170 1.46 9.22 8.05
C GLN A 170 2.74 9.89 8.55
N ASN A 171 3.30 9.41 9.66
CA ASN A 171 4.55 9.93 10.20
C ASN A 171 5.72 9.77 9.20
N VAL A 172 5.88 8.57 8.63
CA VAL A 172 6.94 8.29 7.66
C VAL A 172 6.77 9.12 6.39
N SER A 173 5.57 9.16 5.82
CA SER A 173 5.31 9.89 4.56
C SER A 173 5.44 11.41 4.70
N SER A 174 5.29 11.97 5.90
CA SER A 174 5.38 13.42 6.12
C SER A 174 6.82 13.96 6.16
N ALA A 175 7.81 13.12 6.45
CA ALA A 175 9.19 13.57 6.66
C ALA A 175 10.24 12.56 6.15
N MET A 176 9.90 11.74 5.16
CA MET A 176 10.87 10.87 4.50
C MET A 176 11.93 11.69 3.75
N VAL A 177 13.16 11.21 3.77
CA VAL A 177 14.32 11.88 3.18
C VAL A 177 14.74 11.14 1.92
N VAL A 178 14.86 11.85 0.80
CA VAL A 178 15.38 11.30 -0.47
C VAL A 178 16.83 11.74 -0.66
N TYR A 179 17.68 10.86 -1.21
CA TYR A 179 19.08 11.13 -1.52
C TYR A 179 19.33 11.12 -3.03
N PRO A 180 19.08 12.23 -3.76
CA PRO A 180 19.19 12.26 -5.23
C PRO A 180 20.54 11.80 -5.77
N LYS A 181 21.66 12.14 -5.10
CA LYS A 181 23.00 11.69 -5.53
C LYS A 181 23.20 10.18 -5.46
N GLN A 182 22.52 9.50 -4.55
CA GLN A 182 22.56 8.04 -4.48
C GLN A 182 21.71 7.41 -5.59
N VAL A 183 20.57 8.02 -5.92
CA VAL A 183 19.72 7.63 -7.06
C VAL A 183 20.48 7.82 -8.38
N GLU A 184 21.06 9.00 -8.60
CA GLU A 184 21.88 9.31 -9.78
C GLU A 184 23.03 8.30 -9.95
N LYS A 185 23.74 7.99 -8.86
CA LYS A 185 24.85 7.03 -8.88
C LYS A 185 24.39 5.64 -9.31
N ARG A 186 23.33 5.10 -8.71
CA ARG A 186 22.84 3.75 -9.05
C ARG A 186 22.26 3.70 -10.46
N LEU A 187 21.59 4.77 -10.87
CA LEU A 187 21.11 4.88 -12.24
C LEU A 187 22.27 4.88 -13.24
N ALA A 188 23.36 5.59 -12.96
CA ALA A 188 24.55 5.60 -13.83
C ALA A 188 25.24 4.23 -13.94
N GLU A 189 25.12 3.37 -12.92
CA GLU A 189 25.65 2.00 -12.94
C GLU A 189 24.86 1.09 -13.90
N GLU A 190 23.56 1.33 -14.10
CA GLU A 190 22.65 0.45 -14.85
C GLU A 190 22.19 1.03 -16.20
N LEU A 191 22.04 2.35 -16.31
CA LEU A 191 21.53 3.04 -17.50
C LEU A 191 22.29 2.72 -18.79
N PRO A 192 23.63 2.53 -18.79
CA PRO A 192 24.35 2.09 -19.98
C PRO A 192 23.78 0.81 -20.60
N PHE A 193 23.36 -0.16 -19.77
CA PHE A 193 22.78 -1.41 -20.28
C PHE A 193 21.37 -1.18 -20.83
N MET A 194 20.57 -0.35 -20.17
CA MET A 194 19.20 -0.02 -20.60
C MET A 194 19.17 0.82 -21.88
N ALA A 195 20.18 1.65 -22.11
CA ALA A 195 20.27 2.53 -23.28
C ALA A 195 20.76 1.83 -24.56
N THR A 196 21.09 0.55 -24.52
CA THR A 196 21.63 -0.21 -25.65
C THR A 196 20.75 -0.16 -26.90
N GLU A 197 19.42 -0.19 -26.73
CA GLU A 197 18.47 -0.04 -27.84
C GLU A 197 18.51 1.36 -28.45
N ALA A 198 18.54 2.41 -27.63
CA ALA A 198 18.62 3.79 -28.11
C ALA A 198 19.92 4.05 -28.90
N ILE A 199 21.05 3.52 -28.40
CA ILE A 199 22.35 3.60 -29.09
C ILE A 199 22.31 2.88 -30.43
N MET A 200 21.76 1.65 -30.46
CA MET A 200 21.60 0.89 -31.70
C MET A 200 20.74 1.63 -32.72
N MET A 201 19.58 2.16 -32.30
CA MET A 201 18.67 2.87 -33.18
C MET A 201 19.32 4.14 -33.75
N ALA A 202 20.08 4.88 -32.94
CA ALA A 202 20.82 6.04 -33.40
C ALA A 202 21.91 5.68 -34.43
N ALA A 203 22.63 4.58 -34.22
CA ALA A 203 23.63 4.09 -35.18
C ALA A 203 22.99 3.73 -36.54
N VAL A 204 21.87 3.01 -36.50
CA VAL A 204 21.12 2.60 -37.71
C VAL A 204 20.57 3.82 -38.44
N ALA A 205 20.09 4.84 -37.72
CA ALA A 205 19.63 6.09 -38.32
C ALA A 205 20.76 6.85 -39.05
N GLN A 206 22.03 6.64 -38.67
CA GLN A 206 23.21 7.15 -39.35
C GLN A 206 23.73 6.22 -40.47
N GLY A 207 22.99 5.16 -40.80
CA GLY A 207 23.29 4.24 -41.92
C GLY A 207 24.14 3.02 -41.54
N ALA A 208 24.36 2.76 -40.24
CA ALA A 208 25.04 1.54 -39.81
C ALA A 208 24.17 0.28 -40.02
N ASP A 209 24.81 -0.86 -40.28
CA ASP A 209 24.12 -2.14 -40.36
C ASP A 209 23.59 -2.57 -38.99
N ARG A 210 22.28 -2.79 -38.90
CA ARG A 210 21.60 -3.10 -37.64
C ARG A 210 22.12 -4.40 -37.02
N GLN A 211 22.36 -5.43 -37.82
CA GLN A 211 22.78 -6.74 -37.32
C GLN A 211 24.21 -6.67 -36.76
N HIS A 212 25.09 -5.96 -37.46
CA HIS A 212 26.45 -5.69 -37.03
C HIS A 212 26.49 -4.90 -35.71
N VAL A 213 25.77 -3.77 -35.64
CA VAL A 213 25.74 -2.93 -34.43
C VAL A 213 25.13 -3.67 -33.25
N HIS A 214 24.05 -4.43 -33.46
CA HIS A 214 23.43 -5.24 -32.41
C HIS A 214 24.41 -6.25 -31.82
N GLU A 215 25.13 -7.00 -32.66
CA GLU A 215 26.09 -8.00 -32.20
C GLU A 215 27.28 -7.36 -31.49
N LEU A 216 27.77 -6.22 -32.00
CA LEU A 216 28.82 -5.42 -31.37
C LEU A 216 28.41 -4.95 -29.97
N ILE A 217 27.21 -4.36 -29.82
CA ILE A 217 26.70 -3.89 -28.53
C ILE A 217 26.48 -5.06 -27.58
N ARG A 218 25.98 -6.20 -28.07
CA ARG A 218 25.78 -7.42 -27.28
C ARG A 218 27.10 -7.93 -26.69
N GLN A 219 28.16 -8.02 -27.50
CA GLN A 219 29.47 -8.50 -27.04
C GLN A 219 30.04 -7.59 -25.95
N HIS A 220 29.99 -6.27 -26.14
CA HIS A 220 30.45 -5.30 -25.14
C HIS A 220 29.60 -5.29 -23.87
N SER A 221 28.28 -5.44 -24.00
CA SER A 221 27.36 -5.53 -22.85
C SER A 221 27.63 -6.77 -22.01
N VAL A 222 27.87 -7.92 -22.64
CA VAL A 222 28.24 -9.16 -21.93
C VAL A 222 29.59 -8.98 -21.23
N ALA A 223 30.58 -8.41 -21.90
CA ALA A 223 31.90 -8.19 -21.31
C ALA A 223 31.86 -7.22 -20.11
N ALA A 224 31.17 -6.08 -20.24
CA ALA A 224 30.97 -5.14 -19.14
C ALA A 224 30.20 -5.77 -17.97
N GLY A 225 29.17 -6.57 -18.27
CA GLY A 225 28.41 -7.31 -17.26
C GLY A 225 29.27 -8.34 -16.50
N LEU A 226 30.23 -8.99 -17.17
CA LEU A 226 31.19 -9.88 -16.52
C LEU A 226 32.16 -9.11 -15.62
N VAL A 227 32.66 -7.95 -16.06
CA VAL A 227 33.52 -7.07 -15.24
C VAL A 227 32.81 -6.65 -13.95
N VAL A 228 31.54 -6.24 -14.03
CA VAL A 228 30.75 -5.89 -12.85
C VAL A 228 30.56 -7.09 -11.92
N LYS A 229 30.15 -8.25 -12.45
CA LYS A 229 29.76 -9.41 -11.65
C LYS A 229 30.93 -10.24 -11.10
N GLN A 230 32.01 -10.36 -11.87
CA GLN A 230 33.16 -11.22 -11.52
C GLN A 230 34.29 -10.44 -10.86
N GLU A 231 34.45 -9.16 -11.21
CA GLU A 231 35.58 -8.34 -10.72
C GLU A 231 35.13 -7.27 -9.71
N GLY A 232 33.82 -7.03 -9.56
CA GLY A 232 33.30 -5.98 -8.67
C GLY A 232 33.69 -4.57 -9.09
N LYS A 233 34.00 -4.37 -10.38
CA LYS A 233 34.41 -3.08 -10.94
C LYS A 233 33.21 -2.29 -11.49
N PRO A 234 33.35 -0.96 -11.68
CA PRO A 234 32.30 -0.15 -12.30
C PRO A 234 31.94 -0.62 -13.70
N ASN A 235 30.70 -0.34 -14.11
CA ASN A 235 30.24 -0.57 -15.47
C ASN A 235 31.06 0.29 -16.46
N ASP A 236 31.73 -0.37 -17.40
CA ASP A 236 32.58 0.24 -18.42
C ASP A 236 31.99 0.22 -19.84
N LEU A 237 30.71 -0.16 -19.99
CA LEU A 237 30.06 -0.34 -21.30
C LEU A 237 30.17 0.90 -22.19
N ILE A 238 29.90 2.10 -21.66
CA ILE A 238 29.96 3.33 -22.46
C ILE A 238 31.38 3.58 -22.97
N ALA A 239 32.40 3.33 -22.15
CA ALA A 239 33.79 3.49 -22.56
C ALA A 239 34.15 2.51 -23.69
N ARG A 240 33.68 1.26 -23.61
CA ARG A 240 33.85 0.26 -24.68
C ARG A 240 33.19 0.72 -25.97
N LEU A 241 31.92 1.13 -25.93
CA LEU A 241 31.18 1.54 -27.12
C LEU A 241 31.76 2.79 -27.78
N LYS A 242 32.28 3.75 -27.00
CA LYS A 242 32.98 4.93 -27.55
C LYS A 242 34.26 4.59 -28.30
N SER A 243 34.89 3.45 -28.01
CA SER A 243 36.11 3.00 -28.70
C SER A 243 35.83 2.30 -30.03
N GLU A 244 34.56 2.01 -30.33
CA GLU A 244 34.18 1.29 -31.54
C GLU A 244 34.02 2.24 -32.72
N SER A 245 34.74 1.96 -33.80
CA SER A 245 34.72 2.78 -35.02
C SER A 245 33.32 2.90 -35.61
N ALA A 246 32.53 1.82 -35.53
CA ALA A 246 31.13 1.76 -35.97
C ALA A 246 30.20 2.75 -35.23
N LEU A 247 30.60 3.22 -34.05
CA LEU A 247 29.83 4.14 -33.21
C LEU A 247 30.49 5.53 -33.06
N SER A 248 31.62 5.77 -33.73
CA SER A 248 32.43 6.98 -33.58
C SER A 248 31.72 8.29 -33.93
N GLN A 249 30.66 8.24 -34.75
CA GLN A 249 29.87 9.40 -35.16
C GLN A 249 28.69 9.69 -34.20
N LEU A 250 28.48 8.86 -33.17
CA LEU A 250 27.41 9.04 -32.19
C LEU A 250 27.88 9.84 -30.99
N ASN A 251 27.06 10.79 -30.56
CA ASN A 251 27.17 11.37 -29.23
C ASN A 251 26.49 10.46 -28.21
N ILE A 252 27.20 9.41 -27.77
CA ILE A 252 26.66 8.42 -26.83
C ILE A 252 26.23 9.06 -25.50
N ASP A 253 26.92 10.09 -25.03
CA ASP A 253 26.58 10.77 -23.77
C ASP A 253 25.19 11.43 -23.82
N ALA A 254 24.79 11.95 -24.98
CA ALA A 254 23.46 12.53 -25.19
C ALA A 254 22.35 11.45 -25.25
N LEU A 255 22.70 10.20 -25.60
CA LEU A 255 21.75 9.08 -25.70
C LEU A 255 21.49 8.38 -24.36
N ILE A 256 22.23 8.75 -23.31
CA ILE A 256 22.12 8.19 -21.97
C ILE A 256 21.65 9.23 -20.94
N ASP A 257 20.93 10.27 -21.37
CA ASP A 257 20.27 11.19 -20.45
C ASP A 257 19.12 10.47 -19.71
N PRO A 258 19.17 10.33 -18.37
CA PRO A 258 18.10 9.75 -17.57
C PRO A 258 16.70 10.27 -17.88
N ASN A 259 16.57 11.56 -18.18
CA ASN A 259 15.26 12.19 -18.40
C ASN A 259 14.61 11.72 -19.71
N ALA A 260 15.39 11.21 -20.67
CA ALA A 260 14.83 10.61 -21.87
C ALA A 260 14.19 9.24 -21.62
N PHE A 261 14.45 8.60 -20.46
CA PHE A 261 13.99 7.25 -20.13
C PHE A 261 12.81 7.21 -19.14
N VAL A 262 12.31 8.37 -18.67
CA VAL A 262 11.18 8.41 -17.72
C VAL A 262 9.81 8.34 -18.40
N GLY A 263 9.76 8.40 -19.74
CA GLY A 263 8.53 8.30 -20.51
C GLY A 263 7.51 9.36 -20.07
N ARG A 264 6.30 8.92 -19.70
CA ARG A 264 5.21 9.79 -19.21
C ARG A 264 5.09 9.82 -17.69
N ALA A 265 6.12 9.37 -16.95
CA ALA A 265 6.02 9.27 -15.50
C ALA A 265 5.65 10.59 -14.81
N PRO A 266 6.21 11.77 -15.20
CA PRO A 266 5.80 13.05 -14.62
C PRO A 266 4.34 13.38 -14.88
N GLU A 267 3.88 13.29 -16.14
CA GLU A 267 2.50 13.62 -16.51
C GLU A 267 1.50 12.67 -15.84
N GLN A 268 1.82 11.37 -15.74
CA GLN A 268 0.98 10.39 -15.05
C GLN A 268 0.80 10.71 -13.56
N VAL A 269 1.84 11.24 -12.91
CA VAL A 269 1.76 11.67 -11.50
C VAL A 269 0.87 12.91 -11.36
N ASP A 270 1.06 13.90 -12.22
CA ASP A 270 0.26 15.14 -12.19
C ASP A 270 -1.22 14.87 -12.47
N GLU A 271 -1.52 14.04 -13.48
CA GLU A 271 -2.88 13.58 -13.81
C GLU A 271 -3.51 12.85 -12.62
N PHE A 272 -2.79 11.89 -12.01
CA PHE A 272 -3.31 11.13 -10.86
C PHE A 272 -3.57 12.02 -9.65
N ILE A 273 -2.67 12.95 -9.34
CA ILE A 273 -2.85 13.88 -8.21
C ILE A 273 -4.06 14.78 -8.46
N GLY A 274 -4.15 15.40 -9.64
CA GLY A 274 -5.22 16.35 -9.96
C GLY A 274 -6.59 15.69 -10.09
N GLU A 275 -6.68 14.54 -10.74
CA GLU A 275 -7.97 13.92 -11.06
C GLU A 275 -8.49 12.99 -9.96
N ILE A 276 -7.61 12.37 -9.17
CA ILE A 276 -7.99 11.34 -8.19
C ILE A 276 -7.71 11.79 -6.76
N VAL A 277 -6.50 12.27 -6.45
CA VAL A 277 -6.11 12.57 -5.06
C VAL A 277 -6.74 13.87 -4.57
N GLU A 278 -6.76 14.92 -5.39
CA GLU A 278 -7.27 16.23 -4.99
C GLU A 278 -8.78 16.22 -4.68
N PRO A 279 -9.66 15.56 -5.45
CA PRO A 279 -11.06 15.40 -5.07
C PRO A 279 -11.26 14.65 -3.75
N ILE A 280 -10.41 13.67 -3.45
CA ILE A 280 -10.42 12.97 -2.16
C ILE A 280 -10.02 13.93 -1.04
N ARG A 281 -8.94 14.72 -1.24
CA ARG A 281 -8.51 15.72 -0.25
C ARG A 281 -9.56 16.77 0.01
N GLN A 282 -10.21 17.32 -1.01
CA GLN A 282 -11.27 18.32 -0.84
C GLN A 282 -12.46 17.77 -0.04
N LYS A 283 -12.80 16.50 -0.24
CA LYS A 283 -13.87 15.84 0.51
C LYS A 283 -13.57 15.67 2.01
N TYR A 284 -12.29 15.51 2.36
CA TYR A 284 -11.85 15.20 3.73
C TYR A 284 -10.98 16.29 4.38
N GLY A 285 -10.67 17.38 3.68
CA GLY A 285 -9.62 18.35 4.05
C GLY A 285 -9.99 19.32 5.17
N ASP A 286 -11.28 19.45 5.49
CA ASP A 286 -11.75 20.24 6.64
C ASP A 286 -11.63 19.48 7.97
N SER A 287 -11.26 18.20 7.97
CA SER A 287 -10.95 17.49 9.21
C SER A 287 -9.60 18.00 9.72
N GLU A 288 -9.62 18.66 10.88
CA GLU A 288 -8.48 19.18 11.65
C GLU A 288 -7.13 18.54 11.30
N SER A 289 -6.11 19.37 11.07
CA SER A 289 -4.68 19.02 11.02
C SER A 289 -4.36 17.73 11.79
N LEU A 290 -4.40 16.58 11.11
CA LEU A 290 -4.08 15.29 11.71
C LEU A 290 -2.56 15.25 11.87
N SER A 291 -2.03 15.69 13.01
CA SER A 291 -0.61 15.49 13.33
C SER A 291 -0.41 14.05 13.79
N ALA A 292 0.39 13.27 13.06
CA ALA A 292 0.80 11.94 13.48
C ALA A 292 2.06 12.01 14.35
N GLU A 293 1.86 12.22 15.65
CA GLU A 293 2.94 12.08 16.63
C GLU A 293 3.19 10.59 16.93
N VAL A 294 4.44 10.15 16.77
CA VAL A 294 4.85 8.79 17.12
C VAL A 294 5.72 8.87 18.37
N ASN A 295 5.08 8.82 19.52
CA ASN A 295 5.73 8.67 20.82
C ASN A 295 5.86 7.17 21.12
N VAL A 296 7.09 6.69 21.36
CA VAL A 296 7.38 5.26 21.65
C VAL A 296 7.93 5.14 23.05
#